data_AF-A0A2W4EE44-F1
#
_entry.id   AF-A0A2W4EE44-F1
#
_cell.length_a   1.000
_cell.length_b   1.000
_cell.length_c   1.000
_cell.angle_alpha   90.00
_cell.angle_beta   90.00
_cell.angle_gamma   90.00
#
_symmetry.space_group_name_H-M   'P 1'
#
loop_
_entity.id
_entity.type
_entity.pdbx_description
1 polymer ?
#
loop_
_entity_poly.entity_id
_entity_poly.type
_entity_poly.pdbx_seq_one_letter_code
_entity_poly.pdbx_strand_id
1 'polypeptide(L)' 'MRQTITKIRGLTVNVEVVEVEHRDQNGGLLCYIASIYIQQHGSAEKQLIRRSRLPGAAVEMRKAIQRDGIRAFDRIAIL' A
#
# COMPACT_ATOMS: atom_id res chain seq x y z
N MET A 1 8.59 13.24 -10.60
CA MET A 1 7.90 11.98 -10.21
C MET A 1 8.60 11.43 -8.99
N ARG A 2 7.88 11.13 -7.93
CA ARG A 2 8.42 10.58 -6.68
C ARG A 2 7.77 9.24 -6.41
N GLN A 3 8.59 8.25 -6.06
CA GLN A 3 8.13 6.95 -5.63
C GLN A 3 8.52 6.72 -4.17
N THR A 4 7.61 6.16 -3.38
CA THR A 4 7.83 5.78 -1.99
C THR A 4 7.35 4.35 -1.79
N ILE A 5 8.20 3.51 -1.21
CA ILE A 5 7.87 2.12 -0.92
C ILE A 5 7.78 1.95 0.59
N THR A 6 6.59 1.61 1.08
CA THR A 6 6.36 1.29 2.48
C THR A 6 6.21 -0.21 2.64
N LYS A 7 7.04 -0.82 3.48
CA LYS A 7 6.94 -2.23 3.84
C LYS A 7 6.38 -2.37 5.25
N ILE A 8 5.38 -3.24 5.40
CA ILE A 8 4.78 -3.62 6.69
C ILE A 8 5.04 -5.11 6.85
N ARG A 9 5.88 -5.48 7.80
CA ARG A 9 6.27 -6.88 8.03
C ARG A 9 5.25 -7.56 8.95
N GLY A 10 4.79 -8.73 8.54
CA GLY A 10 3.94 -9.61 9.33
C GLY A 10 4.57 -10.98 9.49
N LEU A 11 3.97 -11.81 10.36
CA LEU A 11 4.46 -13.16 10.63
C LEU A 11 4.24 -14.10 9.44
N THR A 12 3.10 -13.99 8.77
CA THR A 12 2.72 -14.86 7.63
C THR A 12 2.87 -14.15 6.29
N VAL A 13 2.49 -12.87 6.23
CA VAL A 13 2.57 -12.06 5.01
C VAL A 13 3.22 -10.71 5.30
N ASN A 14 4.01 -10.24 4.36
CA ASN A 14 4.44 -8.86 4.27
C ASN A 14 3.48 -8.09 3.36
N VAL A 15 3.23 -6.82 3.67
CA VAL A 15 2.54 -5.88 2.78
C VAL A 15 3.53 -4.87 2.26
N GLU A 16 3.52 -4.65 0.95
CA GLU A 16 4.28 -3.59 0.31
C GLU A 16 3.31 -2.62 -0.36
N VAL A 17 3.40 -1.34 0.00
CA VAL A 17 2.64 -0.26 -0.62
C VAL A 17 3.62 0.59 -1.41
N VAL A 18 3.46 0.62 -2.73
CA VAL A 18 4.23 1.45 -3.64
C VAL A 18 3.38 2.65 -4.02
N GLU A 19 3.73 3.82 -3.48
CA GLU A 19 3.07 5.09 -3.76
C GLU A 19 3.91 5.86 -4.78
N VAL A 20 3.27 6.23 -5.89
CA VAL A 20 3.86 7.02 -6.96
C VAL A 20 3.06 8.31 -7.06
N GLU A 21 3.74 9.45 -6.94
CA GLU A 21 3.15 10.76 -7.15
C GLU A 21 3.90 11.57 -8.21
N HIS A 22 3.16 12.35 -8.96
CA HIS A 22 3.70 13.37 -9.85
C HIS A 22 3.08 14.71 -9.49
N ARG A 23 3.92 15.74 -9.37
CA ARG A 23 3.51 17.10 -9.07
C ARG A 23 4.00 18.03 -10.16
N ASP A 24 3.25 19.10 -10.42
CA ASP A 24 3.70 20.19 -11.28
C ASP A 24 4.78 21.04 -10.59
N GLN A 25 5.28 22.04 -11.31
CA GLN A 25 6.29 22.98 -10.82
C GLN A 25 5.85 23.85 -9.63
N ASN A 26 4.53 24.01 -9.43
CA ASN A 26 3.94 24.78 -8.34
C ASN A 26 3.54 23.86 -7.15
N GLY A 27 3.82 22.56 -7.23
CA GLY A 27 3.49 21.57 -6.21
C GLY A 27 2.08 20.96 -6.31
N GLY A 28 1.29 21.31 -7.34
CA GLY A 28 -0.02 20.73 -7.62
C GLY A 28 0.07 19.23 -7.93
N LEU A 29 -0.79 18.41 -7.32
CA LEU A 29 -0.78 16.97 -7.53
C LEU A 29 -1.39 16.63 -8.90
N LEU A 30 -0.55 16.22 -9.85
CA LEU A 30 -0.97 15.83 -11.19
C LEU A 30 -1.45 14.39 -11.23
N CYS A 31 -0.74 13.48 -10.57
CA CYS A 31 -1.20 12.11 -10.43
C CYS A 31 -0.71 11.46 -9.14
N TYR A 32 -1.49 10.50 -8.67
CA TYR A 32 -1.15 9.64 -7.57
C TYR A 32 -1.68 8.23 -7.82
N ILE A 33 -0.82 7.23 -7.62
CA ILE A 33 -1.20 5.82 -7.63
C ILE A 33 -0.49 5.12 -6.48
N ALA A 34 -1.25 4.43 -5.64
CA ALA A 34 -0.73 3.43 -4.71
C ALA A 34 -1.04 2.03 -5.25
N SER A 35 -0.01 1.18 -5.34
CA SER A 35 -0.15 -0.25 -5.60
C SER A 35 0.16 -1.02 -4.33
N ILE A 36 -0.77 -1.87 -3.89
CA ILE A 36 -0.69 -2.61 -2.64
C ILE A 36 -0.48 -4.09 -2.98
N TYR A 37 0.63 -4.63 -2.50
CA TYR A 37 1.04 -6.01 -2.70
C TYR A 37 1.04 -6.78 -1.39
N ILE A 38 0.71 -8.07 -1.48
CA ILE A 38 1.01 -9.05 -0.44
C ILE A 38 2.15 -9.94 -0.90
N GLN A 39 3.00 -10.34 0.04
CA GLN A 39 4.10 -11.26 -0.18
C GLN A 39 4.11 -12.27 0.96
N GLN A 40 3.98 -13.55 0.65
CA GLN A 40 4.12 -14.63 1.63
C GLN A 40 5.52 -14.57 2.26
N HIS A 41 5.61 -14.78 3.57
CA HIS A 41 6.89 -14.75 4.28
C HIS A 41 7.83 -15.83 3.71
N GLY A 42 9.07 -15.44 3.37
CA GLY A 42 10.06 -16.31 2.73
C GLY A 42 9.90 -16.50 1.21
N SER A 43 8.79 -16.04 0.61
CA SER A 43 8.63 -16.01 -0.85
C SER A 43 9.22 -14.74 -1.44
N ALA A 44 9.72 -14.80 -2.68
CA ALA A 44 10.06 -13.60 -3.47
C ALA A 44 8.87 -13.03 -4.25
N GLU A 45 7.78 -13.79 -4.36
CA GLU A 45 6.62 -13.43 -5.17
C GLU A 45 5.74 -12.39 -4.46
N LYS A 46 5.26 -11.43 -5.25
CA LYS A 46 4.35 -10.38 -4.81
C LYS A 46 3.07 -10.45 -5.61
N GLN A 47 1.94 -10.53 -4.92
CA GLN A 47 0.62 -10.45 -5.53
C GLN A 47 0.04 -9.06 -5.34
N LEU A 48 -0.32 -8.38 -6.43
CA LEU A 48 -1.07 -7.13 -6.36
C LEU A 48 -2.49 -7.42 -5.90
N ILE A 49 -2.90 -6.84 -4.77
CA ILE A 49 -4.26 -7.04 -4.23
C ILE A 49 -5.16 -5.83 -4.41
N ARG A 50 -4.58 -4.62 -4.54
CA ARG A 50 -5.37 -3.40 -4.68
C ARG A 50 -4.56 -2.26 -5.28
N ARG A 51 -5.26 -1.35 -5.97
CA ARG A 51 -4.76 -0.01 -6.30
C ARG A 51 -5.62 1.07 -5.63
N SER A 52 -5.02 2.21 -5.31
CA SER A 52 -5.73 3.40 -4.81
C SER A 52 -5.25 4.64 -5.52
N ARG A 53 -6.16 5.60 -5.75
CA ARG A 53 -5.85 6.95 -6.25
C ARG A 53 -5.87 8.01 -5.13
N LEU A 54 -6.08 7.59 -3.89
CA LEU A 54 -6.08 8.48 -2.73
C LEU A 54 -4.68 8.51 -2.09
N PRO A 55 -4.07 9.70 -1.94
CA PRO A 55 -2.82 9.88 -1.21
C PRO A 55 -2.85 9.32 0.21
N GLY A 56 -1.72 8.79 0.68
CA GLY A 56 -1.57 8.28 2.05
C GLY A 56 -2.10 6.87 2.25
N ALA A 57 -2.20 6.08 1.18
CA ALA A 57 -2.67 4.70 1.23
C ALA A 57 -1.78 3.83 2.16
N ALA A 58 -0.47 4.07 2.19
CA ALA A 58 0.45 3.38 3.07
C ALA A 58 0.20 3.69 4.56
N VAL A 59 -0.12 4.94 4.87
CA VAL A 59 -0.43 5.38 6.24
C VAL A 59 -1.73 4.75 6.72
N GLU A 60 -2.77 4.78 5.90
CA GLU A 60 -4.06 4.17 6.25
C GLU A 60 -3.97 2.65 6.36
N MET A 61 -3.21 1.99 5.47
CA MET A 61 -2.93 0.56 5.57
C MET A 61 -2.22 0.22 6.87
N ARG A 62 -1.19 0.99 7.26
CA ARG A 62 -0.47 0.78 8.52
C ARG A 62 -1.41 0.92 9.72
N LYS A 63 -2.25 1.95 9.76
CA LYS A 63 -3.23 2.12 10.85
C LYS A 63 -4.21 0.95 10.92
N ALA A 64 -4.73 0.50 9.78
CA ALA A 64 -5.65 -0.63 9.72
C ALA A 64 -5.00 -1.91 10.25
N ILE A 65 -3.77 -2.23 9.81
CA ILE A 65 -3.03 -3.41 10.28
C ILE A 65 -2.66 -3.30 11.76
N GLN A 66 -2.27 -2.12 12.24
CA GLN A 66 -1.97 -1.91 13.66
C GLN A 66 -3.20 -2.10 14.55
N ARG A 67 -4.38 -1.70 14.08
CA ARG A 67 -5.63 -1.82 14.83
C ARG A 67 -6.23 -3.24 14.76
N ASP A 68 -6.31 -3.80 13.56
CA ASP A 68 -7.12 -4.99 13.27
C ASP A 68 -6.25 -6.23 12.96
N GLY A 69 -4.92 -6.09 12.90
CA GLY A 69 -4.01 -7.17 12.52
C GLY A 69 -4.30 -7.69 11.11
N ILE A 70 -4.32 -9.02 10.95
CA ILE A 70 -4.62 -9.67 9.67
C ILE A 70 -6.06 -9.43 9.21
N ARG A 71 -7.00 -9.13 10.12
CA ARG A 71 -8.41 -8.84 9.77
C ARG A 71 -8.57 -7.51 9.02
N ALA A 72 -7.53 -6.68 8.97
CA ALA A 72 -7.53 -5.49 8.12
C ALA A 72 -7.79 -5.82 6.65
N PHE A 73 -7.42 -7.01 6.18
CA PHE A 73 -7.62 -7.44 4.79
C PHE A 73 -9.05 -7.90 4.48
N ASP A 74 -9.83 -8.33 5.47
CA ASP A 74 -11.23 -8.74 5.28
C ASP A 74 -12.07 -7.60 4.70
N ARG A 75 -11.76 -6.36 5.11
CA ARG A 75 -12.42 -5.14 4.62
C ARG A 75 -11.90 -4.67 3.26
N ILE A 76 -10.78 -5.21 2.81
CA ILE A 76 -10.15 -4.87 1.52
C ILE A 76 -10.67 -5.78 0.41
N ALA A 77 -11.09 -7.01 0.74
CA ALA A 77 -11.54 -8.02 -0.23
C ALA A 77 -12.96 -7.81 -0.79
N ILE A 78 -13.74 -6.82 -0.31
CA ILE A 78 -15.18 -6.66 -0.60
C ILE A 78 -15.50 -5.42 -1.47
N LEU A 79 -14.50 -4.70 -1.98
CA LEU A 79 -14.71 -3.51 -2.84
C LEU A 79 -13.88 -3.60 -4.13
#